data_AF-B7P8T0-F1
#
_entry.id   AF-B7P8T0-F1
#
_cell.length_a   1.000
_cell.length_b   1.000
_cell.length_c   1.000
_cell.angle_alpha   90.00
_cell.angle_beta   90.00
_cell.angle_gamma   90.00
#
_symmetry.space_group_name_H-M   'P 1'
#
loop_
_entity.id
_entity.type
_entity.pdbx_description
1 polymer ?
#
loop_
_entity_poly.entity_id
_entity_poly.type
_entity_poly.pdbx_seq_one_letter_code
_entity_poly.pdbx_strand_id
1 'polypeptide(L)'
;HSVQLTDEAIRMRLSNMLTGSAENVTVPPILPRYLLVPRKGKVEVVRALDIPGLDTYRRLTLRLRNGAFRNLSSESDWWEVTERCTDTYPFPFLREDKQACTHLNLVIFNEKAFPQALSQITKYGIVGLYTTFALVIVRLLRRIMAGMAFTIMYDDLPNVDRVLQLCLDIYLVRESREMSLEEDLFAKLIFLYRSPETLIKWTRLTDAQLQARR
;
A
#
# COMPACT_ATOMS: atom_id res chain seq x y z
N HIS A 1 -31.21 -2.95 15.65
CA HIS A 1 -31.45 -2.87 17.10
C HIS A 1 -32.96 -2.79 17.31
N SER A 2 -33.51 -3.55 18.24
CA SER A 2 -34.95 -3.60 18.52
C SER A 2 -35.17 -3.49 20.02
N VAL A 3 -36.15 -2.69 20.43
CA VAL A 3 -36.51 -2.50 21.84
C VAL A 3 -37.91 -3.06 22.05
N GLN A 4 -38.06 -3.95 23.03
CA GLN A 4 -39.38 -4.40 23.46
C GLN A 4 -39.97 -3.34 24.40
N LEU A 5 -41.12 -2.77 24.03
CA LEU A 5 -41.85 -1.84 24.89
C LEU A 5 -42.56 -2.65 25.98
N THR A 6 -41.94 -2.90 27.13
CA THR A 6 -42.57 -3.67 28.23
C THR A 6 -43.47 -2.81 29.10
N ASP A 7 -43.25 -1.49 29.12
CA ASP A 7 -44.02 -0.53 29.90
C ASP A 7 -45.42 -0.32 29.29
N GLU A 8 -46.43 -0.77 30.03
CA GLU A 8 -47.85 -0.64 29.67
C GLU A 8 -48.27 0.83 29.59
N ALA A 9 -47.70 1.71 30.41
CA ALA A 9 -48.03 3.14 30.39
C ALA A 9 -47.56 3.80 29.08
N ILE A 10 -46.38 3.44 28.57
CA ILE A 10 -45.88 3.94 27.27
C ILE A 10 -46.78 3.42 26.14
N ARG A 11 -47.16 2.14 26.18
CA ARG A 11 -48.08 1.56 25.18
C ARG A 11 -49.45 2.25 25.18
N MET A 12 -50.04 2.47 26.35
CA MET A 12 -51.31 3.17 26.50
C MET A 12 -51.23 4.63 26.03
N ARG A 13 -50.13 5.32 26.30
CA ARG A 13 -49.93 6.68 25.79
C ARG A 13 -49.78 6.72 24.26
N LEU A 14 -49.10 5.74 23.67
CA LEU A 14 -49.01 5.60 22.21
C LEU A 14 -50.36 5.26 21.59
N SER A 15 -51.18 4.40 22.21
CA SER A 15 -52.53 4.10 21.72
C SER A 15 -53.45 5.31 21.84
N ASN A 16 -53.37 6.06 22.94
CA ASN A 16 -54.17 7.28 23.13
C ASN A 16 -53.79 8.37 22.11
N MET A 17 -52.56 8.36 21.62
CA MET A 17 -52.13 9.26 20.54
C MET A 17 -52.84 8.93 19.22
N LEU A 18 -53.09 7.65 18.93
CA LEU A 18 -53.87 7.21 17.76
C LEU A 18 -55.35 7.60 17.87
N THR A 19 -55.89 7.73 19.08
CA THR A 19 -57.29 8.16 19.31
C THR A 19 -57.46 9.68 19.33
N GLY A 20 -56.42 10.45 19.01
CA GLY A 20 -56.48 11.91 18.88
C GLY A 20 -55.85 12.71 20.02
N SER A 21 -55.12 12.08 20.96
CA SER A 21 -54.36 12.82 21.97
C SER A 21 -53.11 13.49 21.36
N ALA A 22 -52.92 14.77 21.67
CA ALA A 22 -51.77 15.56 21.19
C ALA A 22 -50.53 15.49 22.12
N GLU A 23 -50.51 14.56 23.07
CA GLU A 23 -49.41 14.39 24.02
C GLU A 23 -48.17 13.79 23.36
N ASN A 24 -46.99 14.27 23.76
CA ASN A 24 -45.71 13.75 23.30
C ASN A 24 -45.29 12.53 24.13
N VAL A 25 -44.88 11.44 23.48
CA VAL A 25 -44.47 10.20 24.18
C VAL A 25 -42.99 9.93 23.99
N THR A 26 -42.25 9.89 25.10
CA THR A 26 -40.82 9.53 25.09
C THR A 26 -40.66 8.02 25.19
N VAL A 27 -40.06 7.41 24.16
CA VAL A 27 -39.78 5.97 24.12
C VAL A 27 -38.45 5.64 24.82
N PRO A 28 -38.25 4.38 25.24
CA PRO A 28 -36.97 3.95 25.80
C PRO A 28 -35.80 4.18 24.83
N PRO A 29 -34.54 4.19 25.35
CA PRO A 29 -33.35 4.44 24.53
C PRO A 29 -33.27 3.51 23.32
N ILE A 30 -33.30 4.08 22.11
CA ILE A 30 -33.32 3.30 20.85
C ILE A 30 -32.33 3.82 19.79
N LEU A 31 -31.98 5.11 19.83
CA LEU A 31 -31.10 5.71 18.82
C LEU A 31 -29.65 5.79 19.32
N PRO A 32 -28.68 5.09 18.70
CA PRO A 32 -27.29 5.19 19.12
C PRO A 32 -26.75 6.61 18.95
N ARG A 33 -25.77 6.97 19.79
CA ARG A 33 -25.07 8.27 19.69
C ARG A 33 -24.11 8.30 18.50
N TYR A 34 -23.29 7.26 18.43
CA TYR A 34 -22.19 7.18 17.50
C TYR A 34 -22.26 5.87 16.74
N LEU A 35 -22.21 5.97 15.42
CA LEU A 35 -22.17 4.83 14.52
C LEU A 35 -20.80 4.77 13.84
N LEU A 36 -20.26 3.57 13.68
CA LEU A 36 -19.11 3.29 12.83
C LEU A 36 -19.61 2.53 11.61
N VAL A 37 -19.37 3.09 10.44
CA VAL A 37 -19.59 2.42 9.16
C VAL A 37 -18.24 1.83 8.74
N PRO A 38 -18.05 0.50 8.91
CA PRO A 38 -16.80 -0.13 8.50
C PRO A 38 -16.71 -0.21 6.98
N ARG A 39 -15.48 -0.41 6.47
CA ARG A 39 -15.26 -0.60 5.02
C ARG A 39 -16.06 -1.76 4.42
N LYS A 40 -16.30 -2.80 5.21
CA LYS A 40 -17.06 -3.99 4.84
C LYS A 40 -17.80 -4.50 6.07
N GLY A 41 -19.02 -4.99 5.87
CA GLY A 41 -19.80 -5.61 6.93
C GLY A 41 -20.93 -4.72 7.44
N LYS A 42 -21.33 -4.95 8.69
CA LYS A 42 -22.49 -4.29 9.31
C LYS A 42 -22.04 -3.04 10.07
N VAL A 43 -22.91 -2.04 10.11
CA VAL A 43 -22.70 -0.83 10.91
C VAL A 43 -22.63 -1.21 12.39
N GLU A 44 -21.64 -0.67 13.09
CA GLU A 44 -21.38 -0.92 14.51
C GLU A 44 -21.71 0.31 15.35
N VAL A 45 -22.09 0.09 16.60
CA VAL A 45 -22.29 1.19 17.56
C VAL A 45 -20.98 1.43 18.30
N VAL A 46 -20.51 2.68 18.30
CA VAL A 46 -19.23 3.04 18.93
C VAL A 46 -19.43 3.21 20.43
N ARG A 47 -19.02 2.18 21.19
CA ARG A 47 -19.04 2.21 22.67
C ARG A 47 -17.82 2.90 23.29
N ALA A 48 -16.74 3.07 22.52
CA ALA A 48 -15.52 3.72 23.00
C ALA A 48 -15.72 5.20 23.34
N LEU A 49 -16.82 5.81 22.88
CA LEU A 49 -17.20 7.20 23.15
C LEU A 49 -18.37 7.30 24.13
N ASP A 50 -18.73 6.20 24.81
CA ASP A 50 -19.77 6.23 25.83
C ASP A 50 -19.32 7.03 27.05
N ILE A 51 -20.22 7.85 27.57
CA ILE A 51 -19.98 8.71 28.73
C ILE A 51 -20.43 7.94 29.97
N PRO A 52 -19.57 7.77 31.01
CA PRO A 52 -19.95 7.10 32.24
C PRO A 52 -21.22 7.70 32.86
N GLY A 53 -22.18 6.86 33.22
CA GLY A 53 -23.44 7.29 33.82
C GLY A 53 -24.54 7.69 32.82
N LEU A 54 -24.30 7.55 31.51
CA LEU A 54 -25.30 7.86 30.49
C LEU A 54 -25.47 6.69 29.49
N ASP A 55 -26.70 6.43 29.06
CA ASP A 55 -27.02 5.32 28.16
C ASP A 55 -26.34 5.48 26.78
N THR A 56 -25.80 4.39 26.22
CA THR A 56 -25.23 4.33 24.85
C THR A 56 -26.26 4.78 23.79
N TYR A 57 -27.53 4.51 24.04
CA TYR A 57 -28.65 4.89 23.19
C TYR A 57 -29.38 6.11 23.76
N ARG A 58 -30.00 6.87 22.87
CA ARG A 58 -30.73 8.10 23.17
C ARG A 58 -32.23 7.82 23.08
N ARG A 59 -32.98 8.51 23.95
CA ARG A 59 -34.43 8.46 23.98
C ARG A 59 -34.99 9.38 22.91
N LEU A 60 -36.04 8.94 22.24
CA LEU A 60 -36.74 9.71 21.23
C LEU A 60 -38.13 10.06 21.74
N THR A 61 -38.67 11.18 21.29
CA THR A 61 -40.02 11.61 21.59
C THR A 61 -40.83 11.58 20.31
N LEU A 62 -41.92 10.80 20.34
CA LEU A 62 -42.84 10.62 19.22
C LEU A 62 -44.06 11.51 19.42
N ARG A 63 -44.55 12.06 18.31
CA ARG A 63 -45.80 12.81 18.25
C ARG A 63 -46.51 12.51 16.94
N LEU A 64 -47.80 12.20 17.00
CA LEU A 64 -48.65 12.11 15.81
C LEU A 64 -49.17 13.52 15.49
N ARG A 65 -48.99 13.94 14.24
CA ARG A 65 -49.51 15.19 13.71
C ARG A 65 -50.61 14.87 12.73
N ASN A 66 -51.71 15.61 12.82
CA ASN A 66 -52.74 15.69 11.79
C ASN A 66 -52.66 17.09 11.17
N GLY A 67 -52.75 17.17 9.84
CA GLY A 67 -53.03 18.43 9.16
C GLY A 67 -53.34 18.25 7.68
N ALA A 68 -53.91 19.29 7.09
CA ALA A 68 -54.05 19.40 5.64
C ALA A 68 -52.72 19.90 5.05
N PHE A 69 -52.14 19.15 4.12
CA PHE A 69 -51.08 19.70 3.28
C PHE A 69 -51.70 20.74 2.35
N ARG A 70 -51.08 21.91 2.19
CA ARG A 70 -51.65 23.06 1.46
C ARG A 70 -52.15 22.74 0.03
N ASN A 71 -51.72 21.62 -0.56
CA ASN A 71 -52.08 21.16 -1.91
C ASN A 71 -52.98 19.91 -1.94
N LEU A 72 -53.45 19.42 -0.79
CA LEU A 72 -54.32 18.25 -0.66
C LEU A 72 -55.58 18.63 0.11
N SER A 73 -56.74 18.25 -0.42
CA SER A 73 -58.05 18.47 0.22
C SER A 73 -58.32 17.52 1.39
N SER A 74 -57.51 16.49 1.56
CA SER A 74 -57.63 15.48 2.61
C SER A 74 -56.71 15.77 3.79
N GLU A 75 -57.24 15.67 5.01
CA GLU A 75 -56.44 15.57 6.23
C GLU A 75 -55.49 14.38 6.15
N SER A 76 -54.26 14.56 6.62
CA SER A 76 -53.22 13.53 6.62
C SER A 76 -52.55 13.45 7.98
N ASP A 77 -52.23 12.24 8.39
CA ASP A 77 -51.53 11.97 9.64
C ASP A 77 -50.09 11.54 9.38
N TRP A 78 -49.14 12.04 10.16
CA TRP A 78 -47.74 11.62 10.10
C TRP A 78 -47.07 11.63 11.47
N TRP A 79 -46.02 10.82 11.60
CA TRP A 79 -45.21 10.74 12.80
C TRP A 79 -44.08 11.77 12.77
N GLU A 80 -44.03 12.59 13.81
CA GLU A 80 -42.92 13.50 14.09
C GLU A 80 -42.05 12.89 15.20
N VAL A 81 -40.75 12.80 14.94
CA VAL A 81 -39.77 12.29 15.89
C VAL A 81 -38.87 13.44 16.30
N THR A 82 -38.81 13.70 17.60
CA THR A 82 -38.03 14.78 18.20
C THR A 82 -37.09 14.23 19.27
N GLU A 83 -35.99 14.94 19.48
CA GLU A 83 -35.02 14.62 20.51
C GLU A 83 -34.99 15.72 21.56
N ARG A 84 -34.81 15.34 22.84
CA ARG A 84 -34.64 16.32 23.92
C ARG A 84 -33.18 16.74 24.01
N CYS A 85 -32.88 17.90 23.44
CA CYS A 85 -31.63 18.60 23.71
C CYS A 85 -31.67 19.24 25.10
N THR A 86 -31.10 18.58 26.09
CA THR A 86 -30.89 19.14 27.44
C THR A 86 -29.39 19.36 27.68
N ASP A 87 -29.01 19.83 28.87
CA ASP A 87 -27.61 20.08 29.27
C ASP A 87 -26.71 18.84 29.22
N THR A 88 -27.27 17.64 29.03
CA THR A 88 -26.55 16.37 28.84
C THR A 88 -26.55 15.85 27.39
N TYR A 89 -26.85 16.70 26.41
CA TYR A 89 -26.80 16.33 24.99
C TYR A 89 -25.39 15.89 24.56
N PRO A 90 -25.23 14.70 23.93
CA PRO A 90 -23.92 14.09 23.70
C PRO A 90 -23.06 14.78 22.65
N PHE A 91 -23.62 15.74 21.89
CA PHE A 91 -22.89 16.48 20.86
C PHE A 91 -22.77 17.97 21.26
N PRO A 92 -21.88 18.31 22.21
CA PRO A 92 -21.71 19.69 22.65
C PRO A 92 -21.28 20.62 21.50
N PHE A 93 -20.54 20.09 20.53
CA PHE A 93 -20.12 20.80 19.32
C PHE A 93 -21.27 21.18 18.37
N LEU A 94 -22.48 20.64 18.57
CA LEU A 94 -23.68 21.05 17.80
C LEU A 94 -24.52 22.09 18.55
N ARG A 95 -24.22 22.41 19.82
CA ARG A 95 -25.04 23.34 20.63
C ARG A 95 -24.97 24.79 20.20
N GLU A 96 -23.92 25.19 19.50
CA GLU A 96 -23.74 26.58 19.05
C GLU A 96 -24.76 26.96 17.96
N ASP A 97 -25.37 25.96 17.31
CA ASP A 97 -26.46 26.17 16.36
C ASP A 97 -27.81 26.11 17.09
N LYS A 98 -28.49 27.25 17.20
CA LYS A 98 -29.84 27.36 17.80
C LYS A 98 -30.88 26.49 17.10
N GLN A 99 -30.62 26.04 15.87
CA GLN A 99 -31.48 25.12 15.11
C GLN A 99 -31.10 23.64 15.28
N ALA A 100 -29.99 23.30 15.95
CA ALA A 100 -29.58 21.89 16.08
C ALA A 100 -30.62 21.00 16.76
N CYS A 101 -31.53 21.58 17.55
CA CYS A 101 -32.57 20.84 18.29
C CYS A 101 -33.90 20.72 17.55
N THR A 102 -34.03 21.28 16.36
CA THR A 102 -35.20 21.05 15.49
C THR A 102 -35.05 19.78 14.65
N HIS A 103 -33.85 19.21 14.57
CA HIS A 103 -33.53 18.05 13.76
C HIS A 103 -32.97 16.90 14.60
N LEU A 104 -33.16 15.68 14.09
CA LEU A 104 -32.54 14.49 14.66
C LEU A 104 -31.08 14.40 14.17
N ASN A 105 -30.11 14.58 15.07
CA ASN A 105 -28.71 14.53 14.68
C ASN A 105 -28.12 13.14 14.85
N LEU A 106 -27.30 12.72 13.91
CA LEU A 106 -26.61 11.44 13.91
C LEU A 106 -25.14 11.64 13.57
N VAL A 107 -24.24 11.15 14.42
CA VAL A 107 -22.80 11.22 14.19
C VAL A 107 -22.30 9.87 13.72
N ILE A 108 -21.72 9.87 12.53
CA ILE A 108 -21.25 8.66 11.86
C ILE A 108 -19.75 8.80 11.58
N PHE A 109 -18.98 7.82 12.06
CA PHE A 109 -17.59 7.63 11.70
C PHE A 109 -17.53 6.71 10.50
N ASN A 110 -16.97 7.20 9.41
CA ASN A 110 -16.79 6.40 8.20
C ASN A 110 -15.34 5.93 8.12
N GLU A 111 -15.13 4.62 8.00
CA GLU A 111 -13.79 4.11 7.76
C GLU A 111 -13.30 4.48 6.36
N LYS A 112 -12.03 4.91 6.26
CA LYS A 112 -11.43 5.21 4.96
C LYS A 112 -11.33 3.94 4.11
N ALA A 113 -11.96 3.97 2.93
CA ALA A 113 -11.80 2.94 1.92
C ALA A 113 -10.38 3.01 1.33
N PHE A 114 -9.65 1.89 1.39
CA PHE A 114 -8.39 1.75 0.66
C PHE A 114 -8.67 1.10 -0.70
N PRO A 115 -8.09 1.58 -1.81
CA PRO A 115 -8.31 0.98 -3.12
C PRO A 115 -7.96 -0.52 -3.12
N GLN A 116 -8.89 -1.36 -3.59
CA GLN A 116 -8.72 -2.81 -3.56
C GLN A 116 -7.50 -3.27 -4.38
N ALA A 117 -7.21 -2.59 -5.49
CA ALA A 117 -6.04 -2.85 -6.33
C ALA A 117 -4.73 -2.73 -5.55
N LEU A 118 -4.58 -1.67 -4.74
CA LEU A 118 -3.37 -1.47 -3.92
C LEU A 118 -3.27 -2.51 -2.80
N SER A 119 -4.39 -2.97 -2.24
CA SER A 119 -4.41 -3.99 -1.18
C SER A 119 -3.93 -5.37 -1.65
N GLN A 120 -4.19 -5.72 -2.91
CA GLN A 120 -3.71 -6.97 -3.49
C GLN A 120 -2.20 -6.90 -3.79
N ILE A 121 -1.73 -5.76 -4.30
CA ILE A 121 -0.32 -5.52 -4.60
C ILE A 121 0.52 -5.55 -3.31
N THR A 122 0.04 -4.95 -2.21
CA THR A 122 0.82 -4.92 -0.96
C THR A 122 0.96 -6.29 -0.31
N LYS A 123 0.01 -7.22 -0.50
CA LYS A 123 0.09 -8.56 0.10
C LYS A 123 1.14 -9.47 -0.53
N TYR A 124 1.17 -9.55 -1.85
CA TYR A 124 2.07 -10.48 -2.57
C TYR A 124 3.19 -9.78 -3.33
N GLY A 125 3.01 -8.51 -3.67
CA GLY A 125 3.98 -7.75 -4.46
C GLY A 125 5.28 -7.47 -3.71
N ILE A 126 5.24 -7.24 -2.40
CA ILE A 126 6.46 -6.97 -1.64
C ILE A 126 7.38 -8.19 -1.53
N VAL A 127 6.79 -9.38 -1.33
CA VAL A 127 7.52 -10.66 -1.30
C VAL A 127 8.05 -11.00 -2.69
N GLY A 128 7.24 -10.79 -3.73
CA GLY A 128 7.67 -10.96 -5.12
C GLY A 128 8.81 -10.03 -5.51
N LEU A 129 8.75 -8.75 -5.11
CA LEU A 129 9.82 -7.78 -5.36
C LEU A 129 11.12 -8.18 -4.67
N TYR A 130 11.05 -8.61 -3.40
CA TYR A 130 12.24 -9.03 -2.66
C TYR A 130 12.89 -10.28 -3.28
N THR A 131 12.08 -11.29 -3.61
CA THR A 131 12.57 -12.55 -4.18
C THR A 131 13.16 -12.34 -5.58
N THR A 132 12.52 -11.53 -6.43
CA THR A 132 13.06 -11.19 -7.76
C THR A 132 14.37 -10.42 -7.68
N PHE A 133 14.47 -9.42 -6.80
CA PHE A 133 15.71 -8.68 -6.57
C PHE A 133 16.86 -9.59 -6.09
N ALA A 134 16.59 -10.44 -5.09
CA ALA A 134 17.58 -11.39 -4.59
C ALA A 134 18.03 -12.37 -5.69
N LEU A 135 17.10 -12.88 -6.50
CA LEU A 135 17.41 -13.76 -7.63
C LEU A 135 18.30 -13.08 -8.68
N VAL A 136 18.07 -11.79 -8.96
CA VAL A 136 18.90 -11.01 -9.88
C VAL A 136 20.32 -10.90 -9.35
N ILE A 137 20.50 -10.55 -8.08
CA ILE A 137 21.83 -10.46 -7.45
C ILE A 137 22.55 -11.82 -7.50
N VAL A 138 21.89 -12.90 -7.09
CA VAL A 138 22.49 -14.23 -7.09
C VAL A 138 22.88 -14.67 -8.51
N ARG A 139 22.04 -14.37 -9.52
CA ARG A 139 22.36 -14.65 -10.91
C ARG A 139 23.56 -13.83 -11.41
N LEU A 140 23.65 -12.57 -11.02
CA LEU A 140 24.78 -11.71 -11.39
C LEU A 140 26.08 -12.23 -10.78
N LEU A 141 26.09 -12.51 -9.47
CA LEU A 141 27.25 -13.07 -8.78
C LEU A 141 27.68 -14.41 -9.39
N ARG A 142 26.73 -15.29 -9.73
CA ARG A 142 27.03 -16.56 -10.40
C ARG A 142 27.68 -16.34 -11.78
N ARG A 143 27.22 -15.36 -12.56
CA ARG A 143 27.82 -15.06 -13.87
C ARG A 143 29.27 -14.58 -13.75
N ILE A 144 29.57 -13.69 -12.79
CA ILE A 144 30.93 -13.20 -12.58
C ILE A 144 31.85 -14.37 -12.23
N MET A 145 31.45 -15.21 -11.28
CA MET A 145 32.25 -16.35 -10.85
C MET A 145 32.45 -17.38 -11.97
N ALA A 146 31.42 -17.69 -12.74
CA ALA A 146 31.51 -18.63 -13.87
C ALA A 146 32.36 -18.09 -15.03
N GLY A 147 32.42 -16.76 -15.21
CA GLY A 147 33.22 -16.12 -16.24
C GLY A 147 34.73 -16.21 -16.00
N MET A 148 35.18 -16.31 -14.75
CA MET A 148 36.61 -16.30 -14.40
C MET A 148 37.38 -17.46 -15.04
N ALA A 149 36.78 -18.65 -15.14
CA ALA A 149 37.46 -19.82 -15.70
C ALA A 149 37.82 -19.65 -17.19
N PHE A 150 37.04 -18.89 -17.94
CA PHE A 150 37.30 -18.64 -19.36
C PHE A 150 38.41 -17.61 -19.59
N THR A 151 38.72 -16.76 -18.60
CA THR A 151 39.77 -15.73 -18.72
C THR A 151 41.13 -16.21 -18.23
N ILE A 152 41.21 -17.31 -17.45
CA ILE A 152 42.47 -17.89 -16.93
C ILE A 152 43.54 -18.01 -18.02
N MET A 153 43.17 -18.49 -19.21
CA MET A 153 44.13 -18.70 -20.31
C MET A 153 44.78 -17.40 -20.83
N TYR A 154 44.18 -16.24 -20.55
CA TYR A 154 44.67 -14.92 -20.95
C TYR A 154 45.24 -14.13 -19.77
N ASP A 155 44.74 -14.35 -18.57
CA ASP A 155 45.15 -13.64 -17.36
C ASP A 155 46.39 -14.26 -16.71
N ASP A 156 46.50 -15.60 -16.68
CA ASP A 156 47.58 -16.33 -15.99
C ASP A 156 48.76 -16.67 -16.91
N LEU A 157 49.46 -15.64 -17.39
CA LEU A 157 50.65 -15.78 -18.25
C LEU A 157 51.97 -15.55 -17.47
N PRO A 158 52.98 -16.44 -17.57
CA PRO A 158 54.19 -16.36 -16.74
C PRO A 158 55.16 -15.22 -17.11
N ASN A 159 55.25 -14.84 -18.39
CA ASN A 159 55.96 -13.65 -18.86
C ASN A 159 55.29 -13.08 -20.12
N VAL A 160 54.82 -11.84 -20.06
CA VAL A 160 54.11 -11.14 -21.15
C VAL A 160 54.99 -10.20 -21.98
N ASP A 161 56.27 -10.04 -21.66
CA ASP A 161 57.17 -9.05 -22.28
C ASP A 161 57.22 -9.16 -23.81
N ARG A 162 57.27 -10.39 -24.35
CA ARG A 162 57.32 -10.62 -25.81
C ARG A 162 56.01 -10.25 -26.51
N VAL A 163 54.88 -10.44 -25.83
CA VAL A 163 53.56 -10.05 -26.36
C VAL A 163 53.43 -8.53 -26.30
N LEU A 164 53.88 -7.91 -25.20
CA LEU A 164 53.94 -6.47 -25.05
C LEU A 164 54.85 -5.83 -26.13
N GLN A 165 56.02 -6.38 -26.38
CA GLN A 165 56.92 -5.95 -27.46
C GLN A 165 56.24 -6.00 -28.82
N LEU A 166 55.55 -7.09 -29.15
CA LEU A 166 54.79 -7.18 -30.39
C LEU A 166 53.72 -6.07 -30.50
N CYS A 167 53.01 -5.75 -29.40
CA CYS A 167 52.06 -4.65 -29.38
C CYS A 167 52.73 -3.27 -29.57
N LEU A 168 53.93 -3.09 -29.00
CA LEU A 168 54.72 -1.87 -29.18
C LEU A 168 55.28 -1.76 -30.60
N ASP A 169 55.71 -2.85 -31.22
CA ASP A 169 56.17 -2.87 -32.61
C ASP A 169 55.02 -2.48 -33.56
N ILE A 170 53.82 -3.03 -33.34
CA ILE A 170 52.61 -2.62 -34.08
C ILE A 170 52.34 -1.12 -33.91
N TYR A 171 52.48 -0.60 -32.68
CA TYR A 171 52.31 0.82 -32.40
C TYR A 171 53.33 1.69 -33.16
N LEU A 172 54.61 1.32 -33.15
CA LEU A 172 55.68 2.04 -33.83
C LEU A 172 55.50 2.01 -35.36
N VAL A 173 55.13 0.86 -35.94
CA VAL A 173 54.91 0.71 -37.38
C VAL A 173 53.68 1.50 -37.85
N ARG A 174 52.65 1.62 -37.00
CA ARG A 174 51.52 2.51 -37.24
C ARG A 174 51.95 3.98 -37.25
N GLU A 175 52.85 4.38 -36.36
CA GLU A 175 53.39 5.74 -36.31
C GLU A 175 54.23 6.07 -37.56
N SER A 176 55.00 5.11 -38.06
CA SER A 176 55.78 5.25 -39.30
C SER A 176 54.95 5.17 -40.58
N ARG A 177 53.66 4.82 -40.50
CA ARG A 177 52.72 4.63 -41.63
C ARG A 177 53.14 3.53 -42.61
N GLU A 178 53.75 2.46 -42.11
CA GLU A 178 54.05 1.26 -42.91
C GLU A 178 52.94 0.21 -42.78
N MET A 179 51.81 0.42 -43.48
CA MET A 179 50.60 -0.39 -43.34
C MET A 179 50.78 -1.89 -43.65
N SER A 180 51.62 -2.25 -44.62
CA SER A 180 51.85 -3.66 -44.94
C SER A 180 52.52 -4.42 -43.80
N LEU A 181 53.47 -3.79 -43.11
CA LEU A 181 54.16 -4.39 -41.97
C LEU A 181 53.24 -4.42 -40.74
N GLU A 182 52.38 -3.42 -40.57
CA GLU A 182 51.36 -3.39 -39.53
C GLU A 182 50.40 -4.60 -39.68
N GLU A 183 49.91 -4.85 -40.90
CA GLU A 183 49.01 -5.97 -41.20
C GLU A 183 49.65 -7.32 -40.86
N ASP A 184 50.92 -7.53 -41.22
CA ASP A 184 51.66 -8.75 -40.93
C ASP A 184 51.86 -8.97 -39.42
N LEU A 185 52.25 -7.92 -38.69
CA LEU A 185 52.43 -7.99 -37.23
C LEU A 185 51.09 -8.21 -36.51
N PHE A 186 50.01 -7.58 -36.98
CA PHE A 186 48.67 -7.77 -36.42
C PHE A 186 48.14 -9.18 -36.69
N ALA A 187 48.37 -9.75 -37.88
CA ALA A 187 48.03 -11.14 -38.19
C ALA A 187 48.74 -12.12 -37.25
N LYS A 188 50.02 -11.85 -36.94
CA LYS A 188 50.79 -12.63 -35.95
C LYS A 188 50.17 -12.56 -34.55
N LEU A 189 49.69 -11.38 -34.13
CA LEU A 189 49.00 -11.20 -32.85
C LEU A 189 47.70 -12.00 -32.78
N ILE A 190 46.86 -11.92 -33.82
CA ILE A 190 45.61 -12.69 -33.89
C ILE A 190 45.88 -14.20 -33.87
N PHE A 191 46.88 -14.66 -34.64
CA PHE A 191 47.26 -16.08 -34.65
C PHE A 191 47.69 -16.57 -33.26
N LEU A 192 48.44 -15.75 -32.52
CA LEU A 192 48.86 -16.05 -31.16
C LEU A 192 47.67 -16.19 -30.21
N TYR A 193 46.71 -15.26 -30.22
CA TYR A 193 45.53 -15.33 -29.35
C TYR A 193 44.50 -16.39 -29.75
N ARG A 194 44.55 -16.90 -31.00
CA ARG A 194 43.69 -17.98 -31.48
C ARG A 194 44.13 -19.37 -30.98
N SER A 195 45.37 -19.52 -30.52
CA SER A 195 45.91 -20.80 -30.04
C SER A 195 46.51 -20.66 -28.63
N PRO A 196 45.86 -21.18 -27.57
CA PRO A 196 46.41 -21.15 -26.21
C PRO A 196 47.77 -21.87 -26.11
N GLU A 197 47.98 -22.89 -26.94
CA GLU A 197 49.23 -23.65 -26.94
C GLU A 197 50.43 -22.81 -27.41
N THR A 198 50.23 -21.98 -28.45
CA THR A 198 51.28 -21.08 -28.92
C THR A 198 51.48 -19.92 -27.95
N LEU A 199 50.40 -19.38 -27.38
CA LEU A 199 50.45 -18.32 -26.37
C LEU A 199 51.26 -18.74 -25.13
N ILE A 200 51.03 -19.95 -24.60
CA ILE A 200 51.80 -20.48 -23.47
C ILE A 200 53.27 -20.66 -23.85
N LYS A 201 53.57 -21.23 -25.02
CA LYS A 201 54.95 -21.40 -25.48
C LYS A 201 55.68 -20.06 -25.62
N TRP A 202 54.97 -19.03 -26.09
CA TRP A 202 55.52 -17.69 -26.31
C TRP A 202 55.80 -16.95 -25.01
N THR A 203 54.98 -17.19 -23.99
CA THR A 203 55.07 -16.54 -22.66
C THR A 203 55.93 -17.30 -21.65
N ARG A 204 56.52 -18.45 -22.03
CA ARG A 204 57.45 -19.19 -21.17
C ARG A 204 58.66 -18.34 -20.78
N LEU A 205 59.05 -18.46 -19.50
CA LEU A 205 60.29 -17.90 -18.97
C LEU A 205 61.49 -18.47 -19.72
N THR A 206 62.47 -17.61 -19.98
CA THR A 206 63.73 -17.97 -20.61
C THR A 206 64.66 -18.63 -19.59
N ASP A 207 65.59 -19.50 -19.99
CA ASP A 207 66.48 -20.20 -19.04
C ASP A 207 67.30 -19.23 -18.17
N ALA A 208 67.73 -18.09 -18.72
CA ALA A 208 68.37 -17.02 -17.97
C ALA A 208 67.45 -16.42 -16.88
N GLN A 209 66.15 -16.27 -17.18
CA GLN A 209 65.16 -15.77 -16.22
C GLN A 209 64.79 -16.81 -15.17
N LEU A 210 64.83 -18.10 -15.52
CA LEU A 210 64.66 -19.21 -14.57
C LEU A 210 65.85 -19.31 -13.61
N GLN A 211 67.07 -19.07 -14.09
CA GLN A 211 68.28 -19.04 -13.26
C GLN A 211 68.33 -17.83 -12.33
N ALA A 212 67.86 -16.65 -12.78
CA ALA A 212 67.79 -15.44 -11.95
C ALA A 212 66.71 -15.49 -10.84
N ARG A 213 65.81 -16.49 -10.89
CA ARG A 213 64.70 -16.67 -9.94
C ARG A 213 64.95 -17.78 -8.90
N ARG A 214 66.05 -18.53 -9.03
CA ARG A 214 66.55 -19.50 -8.04
C ARG A 214 67.55 -18.83 -7.11
#